data_AF-A0A840QS07-F1
#
_entry.id   AF-A0A840QS07-F1
#
_cell.length_a   1.000
_cell.length_b   1.000
_cell.length_c   1.000
_cell.angle_alpha   90.00
_cell.angle_beta   90.00
_cell.angle_gamma   90.00
#
_symmetry.space_group_name_H-M   'P 1'
#
loop_
_entity.id
_entity.type
_entity.pdbx_description
1 polymer ?
#
loop_
_entity_poly.entity_id
_entity_poly.type
_entity_poly.pdbx_seq_one_letter_code
_entity_poly.pdbx_strand_id
1 'polypeptide(L)'
;MIDNLSEKGDAVLKHESVAALFATTSTVLGVSIVQSLMADTIRQLVERGIEPPVLRSGNIDGADEYNQSLIDPYKERIPLLSLQ
;
A
#
# COMPACT_ATOMS: atom_id res chain seq x y z
N MET A 1 7.02 -11.29 6.45
CA MET A 1 5.66 -11.80 6.15
C MET A 1 4.76 -11.30 7.27
N ILE A 2 3.67 -10.60 6.95
CA ILE A 2 2.67 -10.19 7.95
C ILE A 2 1.75 -11.39 8.16
N ASP A 3 1.60 -11.83 9.40
CA ASP A 3 0.57 -12.82 9.74
C ASP A 3 -0.80 -12.14 9.67
N ASN A 4 -1.53 -12.42 8.60
CA ASN A 4 -2.83 -11.83 8.31
C ASN A 4 -3.98 -12.81 8.58
N LEU A 5 -3.69 -13.95 9.22
CA LEU A 5 -4.66 -14.99 9.60
C LEU A 5 -5.44 -15.59 8.42
N SER A 6 -4.91 -15.52 7.20
CA SER A 6 -5.54 -16.18 6.05
C SER A 6 -5.49 -17.69 6.20
N GLU A 7 -6.54 -18.36 5.73
CA GLU A 7 -6.63 -19.82 5.73
C GLU A 7 -5.48 -20.46 4.96
N LYS A 8 -5.09 -21.67 5.37
CA LYS A 8 -4.03 -22.42 4.68
C LYS A 8 -4.47 -22.72 3.24
N GLY A 9 -3.68 -22.24 2.29
CA GLY A 9 -4.01 -22.33 0.85
C GLY A 9 -4.63 -21.06 0.28
N ASP A 10 -4.88 -20.04 1.12
CA ASP A 10 -5.27 -18.67 0.78
C ASP A 10 -6.64 -18.50 0.11
N ALA A 11 -7.21 -19.53 -0.50
CA ALA A 11 -8.50 -19.49 -1.18
C ALA A 11 -9.64 -20.04 -0.32
N VAL A 12 -10.75 -19.30 -0.23
CA VAL A 12 -11.83 -19.60 0.74
C VAL A 12 -13.15 -20.03 0.10
N LEU A 13 -13.32 -19.85 -1.21
CA LEU A 13 -14.55 -20.23 -1.91
C LEU A 13 -14.39 -21.49 -2.75
N LYS A 14 -15.51 -22.22 -2.90
CA LYS A 14 -15.64 -23.48 -3.64
C LYS A 14 -16.86 -23.42 -4.54
N HIS A 15 -16.78 -24.08 -5.69
CA HIS A 15 -17.92 -24.30 -6.59
C HIS A 15 -17.86 -25.74 -7.13
N GLU A 16 -19.00 -26.43 -7.21
CA GLU A 16 -19.04 -27.86 -7.57
C GLU A 16 -18.46 -28.17 -8.95
N SER A 17 -18.65 -27.26 -9.91
CA SER A 17 -18.12 -27.39 -11.28
C SER A 17 -16.68 -26.89 -11.45
N VAL A 18 -16.02 -26.41 -10.40
CA VAL A 18 -14.66 -25.84 -10.47
C VAL A 18 -13.74 -26.63 -9.54
N ALA A 19 -12.72 -27.25 -10.13
CA ALA A 19 -11.78 -28.09 -9.39
C ALA A 19 -10.89 -27.29 -8.41
N ALA A 20 -10.63 -26.01 -8.69
CA ALA A 20 -9.77 -25.16 -7.89
C ALA A 20 -10.58 -24.31 -6.89
N LEU A 21 -9.99 -24.08 -5.71
CA LEU A 21 -10.45 -23.05 -4.78
C LEU A 21 -10.18 -21.66 -5.38
N PHE A 22 -11.02 -20.68 -5.04
CA PHE A 22 -10.86 -19.30 -5.50
C PHE A 22 -11.19 -18.29 -4.40
N ALA A 23 -11.06 -17.00 -4.75
CA ALA A 23 -11.12 -15.86 -3.83
C ALA A 23 -10.04 -15.92 -2.75
N THR A 24 -8.82 -15.50 -3.12
CA THR A 24 -7.71 -15.44 -2.17
C THR A 24 -7.87 -14.29 -1.18
N THR A 25 -7.62 -14.52 0.12
CA THR A 25 -7.86 -13.51 1.16
C THR A 25 -6.60 -12.75 1.58
N SER A 26 -5.43 -13.35 1.43
CA SER A 26 -4.17 -12.84 1.95
C SER A 26 -3.79 -11.48 1.37
N THR A 27 -4.10 -11.26 0.09
CA THR A 27 -3.79 -10.00 -0.59
C THR A 27 -4.67 -8.88 -0.04
N VAL A 28 -5.99 -9.07 -0.01
CA VAL A 28 -6.92 -8.03 0.46
C VAL A 28 -6.70 -7.73 1.95
N LEU A 29 -6.48 -8.75 2.78
CA LEU A 29 -6.19 -8.57 4.20
C LEU A 29 -4.82 -7.91 4.41
N GLY A 30 -3.79 -8.38 3.71
CA GLY A 30 -2.44 -7.81 3.79
C GLY A 30 -2.41 -6.34 3.38
N VAL A 31 -3.06 -5.98 2.27
CA VAL A 31 -3.17 -4.58 1.83
C VAL A 31 -3.95 -3.76 2.84
N SER A 32 -5.05 -4.28 3.40
CA SER A 32 -5.84 -3.56 4.41
C SER A 32 -5.02 -3.26 5.67
N ILE A 33 -4.21 -4.21 6.14
CA ILE A 33 -3.31 -4.02 7.28
C ILE A 33 -2.27 -2.95 6.98
N VAL A 34 -1.59 -3.02 5.82
CA VAL A 34 -0.57 -2.04 5.42
C VAL A 34 -1.20 -0.64 5.30
N GLN A 35 -2.35 -0.51 4.66
CA GLN A 35 -3.04 0.78 4.53
C GLN A 35 -3.44 1.35 5.89
N SER A 36 -3.92 0.51 6.82
CA SER A 36 -4.24 0.92 8.19
C SER A 36 -3.01 1.43 8.95
N LEU A 37 -1.89 0.72 8.83
CA LEU A 37 -0.60 1.13 9.42
C LEU A 37 -0.12 2.47 8.86
N MET A 38 -0.20 2.65 7.53
CA MET A 38 0.18 3.90 6.86
C MET A 38 -0.70 5.07 7.34
N ALA A 39 -2.01 4.87 7.42
CA ALA A 39 -2.94 5.89 7.90
C ALA A 39 -2.67 6.32 9.35
N ASP A 40 -2.44 5.35 10.24
CA ASP A 40 -2.12 5.67 11.64
C ASP A 40 -0.74 6.34 11.78
N THR A 41 0.23 5.93 10.98
CA THR A 41 1.55 6.57 10.93
C THR A 41 1.44 8.04 10.50
N ILE A 42 0.68 8.32 9.43
CA ILE A 42 0.39 9.68 8.94
C ILE A 42 -0.26 10.52 10.04
N ARG A 43 -1.30 9.97 10.70
CA ARG A 43 -1.98 10.64 11.82
C ARG A 43 -1.01 11.03 12.92
N GLN A 44 -0.17 10.10 13.36
CA GLN A 44 0.82 10.35 14.41
C GLN A 44 1.89 11.38 14.01
N LEU A 45 2.31 11.41 12.75
CA LEU A 45 3.26 12.42 12.27
C LEU A 45 2.65 13.84 12.32
N VAL A 46 1.41 13.97 11.84
CA VAL A 46 0.67 15.24 11.87
C VAL A 46 0.45 15.71 13.31
N GLU A 47 0.07 14.82 14.23
CA GLU A 47 -0.07 15.15 15.67
C GLU A 47 1.23 15.63 16.32
N ARG A 48 2.38 15.28 15.75
CA ARG A 48 3.71 15.75 16.18
C ARG A 48 4.17 17.02 15.45
N GLY A 49 3.32 17.61 14.60
CA GLY A 49 3.65 18.78 13.79
C GLY A 49 4.62 18.48 12.63
N ILE A 50 4.71 17.22 12.20
CA ILE A 50 5.54 16.80 11.07
C ILE A 50 4.63 16.60 9.84
N GLU A 51 4.93 17.31 8.75
CA GLU A 51 4.24 17.11 7.47
C GLU A 51 4.70 15.78 6.84
N PRO A 52 3.80 14.81 6.62
CA PRO A 52 4.17 13.50 6.07
C PRO A 52 4.34 13.57 4.54
N PRO A 53 5.36 12.90 3.96
CA PRO A 53 5.60 12.88 2.52
C PRO A 53 4.64 11.89 1.82
N VAL A 54 3.42 12.34 1.52
CA VAL A 54 2.37 11.51 0.88
C VAL A 54 2.21 11.90 -0.57
N LEU A 55 2.51 10.97 -1.50
CA LEU A 55 2.32 11.20 -2.93
C LEU A 55 0.85 11.48 -3.26
N ARG A 56 0.63 12.39 -4.20
CA ARG A 56 -0.67 12.74 -4.76
C ARG A 56 -0.97 11.87 -5.98
N SER A 57 -2.24 11.56 -6.17
CA SER A 57 -2.69 10.87 -7.37
C SER A 57 -2.45 11.74 -8.60
N GLY A 58 -1.90 11.16 -9.68
CA GLY A 58 -1.54 11.89 -10.90
C GLY A 58 -2.73 12.46 -11.70
N ASN A 59 -3.96 12.20 -11.27
CA ASN A 59 -5.16 12.83 -11.85
C ASN A 59 -5.51 14.19 -11.21
N ILE A 60 -4.66 14.72 -10.32
CA ILE A 60 -4.82 16.02 -9.67
C ILE A 60 -3.85 17.01 -10.31
N ASP A 61 -4.33 18.22 -10.63
CA ASP A 61 -3.49 19.29 -11.15
C ASP A 61 -2.36 19.62 -10.17
N GLY A 62 -1.11 19.70 -10.68
CA GLY A 62 0.07 19.95 -9.88
C GLY A 62 0.57 18.75 -9.05
N ALA A 63 0.03 17.55 -9.28
CA ALA A 63 0.49 16.34 -8.61
C ALA A 63 1.93 15.98 -9.00
N ASP A 64 2.31 16.18 -10.26
CA ASP A 64 3.63 15.80 -10.77
C ASP A 64 4.74 16.63 -10.13
N GLU A 65 4.63 17.96 -10.12
CA GLU A 65 5.63 18.83 -9.49
C GLU A 65 5.76 18.56 -7.99
N TYR A 66 4.63 18.37 -7.31
CA TYR A 66 4.61 18.04 -5.89
C TYR A 66 5.27 16.67 -5.62
N ASN A 67 4.90 15.64 -6.38
CA ASN A 67 5.45 14.29 -6.21
C ASN A 67 6.95 14.26 -6.52
N GLN A 68 7.41 15.00 -7.53
CA GLN A 68 8.82 15.10 -7.85
C GLN A 68 9.62 15.73 -6.69
N SER A 69 9.07 16.78 -6.07
CA SER A 69 9.69 17.41 -4.89
C SER A 69 9.81 16.45 -3.69
N LEU A 70 8.91 15.47 -3.59
CA LEU A 70 9.00 14.40 -2.59
C LEU A 70 9.98 13.30 -3.01
N ILE A 71 10.04 12.93 -4.30
CA ILE A 71 10.89 11.84 -4.81
C ILE A 71 12.38 12.19 -4.74
N ASP A 72 12.75 13.40 -5.12
CA ASP A 72 14.14 13.84 -5.23
C ASP A 72 15.02 13.56 -4.00
N PRO A 73 14.59 13.82 -2.75
CA PRO A 73 15.38 13.49 -1.56
C PRO A 73 15.48 11.98 -1.25
N TYR A 74 14.61 11.13 -1.81
CA TYR A 74 14.55 9.70 -1.47
C TYR A 74 15.06 8.76 -2.57
N LYS A 75 15.14 9.18 -3.83
CA LYS A 75 15.46 8.31 -4.98
C LYS A 75 16.80 7.58 -4.89
N GLU A 76 17.81 8.19 -4.27
CA GLU A 76 19.12 7.55 -4.03
C GLU A 76 19.05 6.38 -3.04
N ARG A 77 18.05 6.38 -2.14
CA ARG A 77 17.86 5.35 -1.11
C ARG A 77 16.79 4.33 -1.48
N ILE A 78 15.87 4.70 -2.37
CA ILE A 78 14.74 3.87 -2.79
C ILE A 78 14.80 3.74 -4.32
N PRO A 79 15.49 2.71 -4.85
CA PRO A 79 15.72 2.55 -6.29
C PRO A 79 14.43 2.51 -7.13
N LEU A 80 13.31 2.09 -6.55
CA LEU A 80 12.02 2.08 -7.23
C LEU A 80 11.51 3.48 -7.59
N LEU A 81 11.95 4.52 -6.88
CA LEU A 81 11.57 5.91 -7.17
C LEU A 81 12.38 6.52 -8.32
N SER A 82 13.50 5.91 -8.70
CA SER A 82 14.32 6.33 -9.85
C SER A 82 13.93 5.67 -11.17
N LEU A 83 12.92 4.80 -11.17
CA LEU A 83 12.45 4.06 -12.36
C LEU A 83 11.20 4.68 -13.01
N GLN A 84 10.74 5.83 -12.54
CA GLN A 84 9.56 6.54 -13.06
C GLN A 84 9.93 7.57 -14.13
#